data_AF-A0A672ZQT8-F1
#
_entry.id   AF-A0A672ZQT8-F1
#
_cell.length_a   1.000
_cell.length_b   1.000
_cell.length_c   1.000
_cell.angle_alpha   90.00
_cell.angle_beta   90.00
_cell.angle_gamma   90.00
#
_symmetry.space_group_name_H-M   'P 1'
#
loop_
_entity.id
_entity.type
_entity.pdbx_description
1 polymer ?
#
loop_
_entity_poly.entity_id
_entity_poly.type
_entity_poly.pdbx_seq_one_letter_code
_entity_poly.pdbx_strand_id
1 'polypeptide(L)'
;CSCVRTGLSLPESWLTVPWARGADGREREGCREAFYKHVMNPNESWFCVGPGEHLRLCPQDYTCCSSQMEETLALQSERDYLKAVEDNSQFLLTTFTQRHRRFDEFFRELIDLSEKSMNQMFTKTYGRLFTQNAHVFQELFVELRRYYSGGSVSLAEVLSDFWSRLVERVFSLVNPQYQFSEDYLECVSKHAEQLQPFGDVPRKLRVQVSRAFIAARALSQALATGRDIVNKATKVSCVRGLMRQWYCPLCRGVPFLRPCHSLCLNVMKGCLANQADLGTEWNNFIDALYQVSEKLEGPFNMELATDSISVKVSEAIMHMQENSVSISTKVFQGCGNPRPAPGRSKRSPKESGSNRRPFRTYSPEEKPTTAAGTNLDRLVTELKERLRPMQGFWVSLPHTICNDEKMAADVTNEDRCWNGQTRGRYLPDVTGDGLVSQINNPEVEVDIARPDVRTRQLIMELRVATNKLRHAQTGQDMDFMDSESQFYAHHPDFLMGFTEFTKLITFFRTFNITCIYM
;
A
#
# COMPACT_ATOMS: atom_id res chain seq x y z
N CYS A 1 2.11 19.67 54.23
CA CYS A 1 0.72 19.25 54.04
C CYS A 1 0.39 18.18 55.06
N SER A 2 -0.55 18.45 55.95
CA SER A 2 -1.08 17.52 56.95
C SER A 2 -2.15 16.62 56.31
N CYS A 3 -2.29 15.38 56.78
CA CYS A 3 -3.53 14.61 56.61
C CYS A 3 -3.88 13.85 57.90
N VAL A 4 -5.17 13.93 58.25
CA VAL A 4 -5.82 13.37 59.44
C VAL A 4 -6.58 12.08 59.06
N ARG A 5 -6.30 11.02 59.84
CA ARG A 5 -7.08 9.86 60.32
C ARG A 5 -8.45 9.46 59.70
N THR A 6 -8.57 8.18 59.38
CA THR A 6 -9.65 7.23 59.83
C THR A 6 -9.02 5.82 59.85
N GLY A 7 -8.80 5.15 60.97
CA GLY A 7 -9.83 4.54 61.81
C GLY A 7 -9.70 3.01 61.70
N LEU A 8 -8.77 2.41 62.46
CA LEU A 8 -8.72 1.00 62.87
C LEU A 8 -7.53 0.86 63.83
N SER A 9 -7.81 0.43 65.06
CA SER A 9 -6.85 0.14 66.11
C SER A 9 -6.08 -1.15 65.80
N LEU A 10 -4.76 -1.07 65.67
CA LEU A 10 -3.88 -2.24 65.69
C LEU A 10 -3.29 -2.43 67.10
N PRO A 11 -3.03 -3.67 67.56
CA PRO A 11 -2.54 -3.96 68.91
C PRO A 11 -1.12 -3.42 69.14
N GLU A 12 -0.85 -2.88 70.34
CA GLU A 12 0.45 -2.33 70.77
C GLU A 12 1.63 -3.33 70.80
N SER A 13 1.41 -4.60 70.45
CA SER A 13 2.46 -5.63 70.49
C SER A 13 3.39 -5.67 69.27
N TRP A 14 3.16 -4.85 68.24
CA TRP A 14 3.98 -4.82 67.00
C TRP A 14 5.04 -3.70 66.98
N LEU A 15 5.17 -2.93 68.06
CA LEU A 15 6.10 -1.78 68.17
C LEU A 15 7.54 -2.13 68.57
N THR A 16 7.93 -3.40 68.53
CA THR A 16 9.25 -3.84 69.04
C THR A 16 10.12 -4.53 67.99
N VAL A 17 10.50 -3.80 66.94
CA VAL A 17 11.70 -4.15 66.14
C VAL A 17 12.48 -2.87 65.82
N PRO A 18 13.82 -2.79 66.06
CA PRO A 18 14.57 -1.55 65.98
C PRO A 18 14.68 -1.00 64.55
N TRP A 19 14.31 0.27 64.39
CA TRP A 19 14.28 0.99 63.13
C TRP A 19 15.70 1.37 62.68
N ALA A 20 16.07 1.02 61.44
CA ALA A 20 17.16 1.69 60.74
C ALA A 20 16.72 3.12 60.39
N ARG A 21 17.40 4.09 61.00
CA ARG A 21 17.30 5.52 60.73
C ARG A 21 17.73 5.77 59.29
N GLY A 22 16.91 6.46 58.48
CA GLY A 22 17.39 6.97 57.19
C GLY A 22 16.39 7.39 56.12
N ALA A 23 15.10 7.05 56.21
CA ALA A 23 14.13 7.42 55.16
C ALA A 23 12.99 8.31 55.73
N ASP A 24 12.80 9.49 55.13
CA ASP A 24 11.74 10.45 55.48
C ASP A 24 10.37 9.78 55.27
N GLY A 25 9.44 9.98 56.22
CA GLY A 25 8.11 9.34 56.21
C GLY A 25 7.27 9.65 54.97
N ARG A 26 7.67 10.65 54.16
CA ARG A 26 7.05 11.03 52.88
C ARG A 26 7.31 10.05 51.72
N GLU A 27 8.40 9.29 51.72
CA GLU A 27 8.71 8.37 50.61
C GLU A 27 7.84 7.09 50.62
N ARG A 28 7.38 6.67 51.81
CA ARG A 28 6.54 5.48 51.98
C ARG A 28 5.11 5.69 51.51
N GLU A 29 4.53 6.86 51.75
CA GLU A 29 3.19 7.23 51.27
C GLU A 29 3.17 7.35 49.73
N GLY A 30 4.26 7.86 49.13
CA GLY A 30 4.41 7.99 47.67
C GLY A 30 4.44 6.65 46.93
N CYS A 31 5.06 5.61 47.51
CA CYS A 31 5.03 4.25 46.93
C CYS A 31 3.61 3.68 46.90
N ARG A 32 2.84 3.92 47.97
CA ARG A 32 1.46 3.45 48.10
C ARG A 32 0.54 4.14 47.10
N GLU A 33 0.60 5.47 46.98
CA GLU A 33 -0.24 6.23 46.05
C GLU A 33 0.12 5.95 44.57
N ALA A 34 1.40 5.79 44.25
CA ALA A 34 1.85 5.43 42.89
C ALA A 34 1.38 4.02 42.49
N PHE A 35 1.46 3.03 43.40
CA PHE A 35 0.91 1.70 43.13
C PHE A 35 -0.61 1.72 42.97
N TYR A 36 -1.36 2.42 43.85
CA TYR A 36 -2.82 2.54 43.70
C TYR A 36 -3.26 3.19 42.38
N LYS A 37 -2.43 4.09 41.80
CA LYS A 37 -2.67 4.66 40.47
C LYS A 37 -2.39 3.67 39.33
N HIS A 38 -1.51 2.68 39.53
CA HIS A 38 -1.00 1.82 38.46
C HIS A 38 -1.45 0.35 38.53
N VAL A 39 -1.72 -0.22 39.71
CA VAL A 39 -2.05 -1.65 39.91
C VAL A 39 -2.96 -1.83 41.14
N MET A 40 -4.12 -2.47 40.97
CA MET A 40 -5.12 -2.70 42.02
C MET A 40 -4.89 -4.02 42.79
N ASN A 41 -4.76 -3.96 44.12
CA ASN A 41 -5.39 -4.86 45.11
C ASN A 41 -5.23 -4.29 46.55
N PRO A 42 -6.29 -3.80 47.22
CA PRO A 42 -6.19 -3.14 48.54
C PRO A 42 -5.95 -4.08 49.74
N ASN A 43 -5.97 -5.40 49.52
CA ASN A 43 -5.86 -6.40 50.58
C ASN A 43 -4.44 -6.94 50.83
N GLU A 44 -3.45 -6.53 50.05
CA GLU A 44 -2.05 -6.86 50.33
C GLU A 44 -1.46 -5.84 51.33
N SER A 45 -1.22 -6.32 52.56
CA SER A 45 -0.52 -5.59 53.61
C SER A 45 0.93 -5.36 53.21
N TRP A 46 1.32 -4.09 53.03
CA TRP A 46 2.69 -3.74 52.69
C TRP A 46 3.60 -3.97 53.90
N PHE A 47 4.59 -4.85 53.75
CA PHE A 47 5.70 -4.96 54.70
C PHE A 47 6.89 -4.12 54.23
N CYS A 48 7.64 -3.65 55.21
CA CYS A 48 8.76 -2.72 55.14
C CYS A 48 9.78 -3.03 54.03
N VAL A 49 10.54 -1.99 53.65
CA VAL A 49 11.80 -2.10 52.90
C VAL A 49 12.59 -3.31 53.38
N GLY A 50 12.74 -4.31 52.52
CA GLY A 50 13.36 -5.60 52.82
C GLY A 50 14.44 -5.96 51.80
N PRO A 51 15.29 -6.96 52.09
CA PRO A 51 16.28 -7.43 51.12
C PRO A 51 15.60 -7.99 49.86
N GLY A 52 16.04 -7.54 48.68
CA GLY A 52 15.45 -7.88 47.38
C GLY A 52 16.11 -9.06 46.65
N GLU A 53 16.66 -10.02 47.38
CA GLU A 53 17.34 -11.20 46.80
C GLU A 53 16.41 -12.05 45.90
N HIS A 54 15.09 -11.96 46.11
CA HIS A 54 14.06 -12.65 45.33
C HIS A 54 13.74 -12.01 43.98
N LEU A 55 14.28 -10.82 43.69
CA LEU A 55 14.04 -10.09 42.44
C LEU A 55 14.86 -10.66 41.27
N ARG A 56 14.25 -10.74 40.09
CA ARG A 56 14.85 -11.31 38.88
C ARG A 56 15.15 -10.29 37.78
N LEU A 57 14.41 -9.18 37.75
CA LEU A 57 14.48 -8.15 36.71
C LEU A 57 15.06 -6.84 37.27
N CYS A 58 14.62 -6.46 38.47
CA CYS A 58 15.14 -5.28 39.16
C CYS A 58 16.46 -5.56 39.90
N PRO A 59 17.27 -4.53 40.17
CA PRO A 59 18.49 -4.69 40.97
C PRO A 59 18.21 -5.32 42.34
N GLN A 60 18.98 -6.33 42.71
CA GLN A 60 18.90 -7.03 44.00
C GLN A 60 19.51 -6.17 45.11
N ASP A 61 18.70 -5.28 45.64
CA ASP A 61 19.01 -4.38 46.76
C ASP A 61 17.74 -4.25 47.62
N TYR A 62 17.73 -3.37 48.61
CA TYR A 62 16.54 -3.03 49.37
C TYR A 62 15.39 -2.61 48.44
N THR A 63 14.24 -3.26 48.63
CA THR A 63 13.08 -3.17 47.74
C THR A 63 11.76 -3.06 48.49
N CYS A 64 10.78 -2.44 47.84
CA CYS A 64 9.37 -2.37 48.21
C CYS A 64 8.51 -3.40 47.45
N CYS A 65 9.08 -4.21 46.56
CA CYS A 65 8.35 -5.17 45.72
C CYS A 65 8.58 -6.62 46.16
N SER A 66 7.51 -7.41 46.19
CA SER A 66 7.56 -8.88 46.19
C SER A 66 7.83 -9.44 44.78
N SER A 67 8.13 -10.74 44.65
CA SER A 67 8.25 -11.39 43.33
C SER A 67 6.96 -11.31 42.51
N GLN A 68 5.80 -11.42 43.15
CA GLN A 68 4.49 -11.32 42.48
C GLN A 68 4.23 -9.90 41.95
N MET A 69 4.64 -8.88 42.72
CA MET A 69 4.58 -7.50 42.27
C MET A 69 5.51 -7.27 41.08
N GLU A 70 6.75 -7.79 41.13
CA GLU A 70 7.70 -7.69 40.01
C GLU A 70 7.14 -8.32 38.72
N GLU A 71 6.51 -9.50 38.81
CA GLU A 71 5.85 -10.16 37.67
C GLU A 71 4.66 -9.35 37.12
N THR A 72 3.83 -8.80 38.01
CA THR A 72 2.67 -7.98 37.61
C THR A 72 3.11 -6.69 36.91
N LEU A 73 4.14 -6.02 37.45
CA LEU A 73 4.71 -4.81 36.86
C LEU A 73 5.44 -5.11 35.54
N ALA A 74 6.04 -6.29 35.40
CA ALA A 74 6.66 -6.73 34.16
C ALA A 74 5.61 -6.87 33.04
N LEU A 75 4.46 -7.50 33.31
CA LEU A 75 3.34 -7.56 32.37
C LEU A 75 2.78 -6.17 32.04
N GLN A 76 2.71 -5.28 33.03
CA GLN A 76 2.28 -3.91 32.80
C GLN A 76 3.26 -3.14 31.90
N SER A 77 4.57 -3.34 32.10
CA SER A 77 5.61 -2.74 31.25
C SER A 77 5.50 -3.15 29.78
N GLU A 78 5.15 -4.41 29.52
CA GLU A 78 4.93 -4.89 28.16
C GLU A 78 3.68 -4.25 27.53
N ARG A 79 2.59 -4.10 28.28
CA ARG A 79 1.37 -3.45 27.79
C ARG A 79 1.59 -1.98 27.44
N ASP A 80 2.27 -1.24 28.31
CA ASP A 80 2.56 0.17 28.07
C ASP A 80 3.52 0.36 26.90
N TYR A 81 4.47 -0.56 26.74
CA TYR A 81 5.35 -0.58 25.56
C TYR A 81 4.58 -0.82 24.28
N LEU A 82 3.76 -1.88 24.23
CA LEU A 82 2.95 -2.18 23.04
C LEU A 82 2.03 -1.01 22.69
N LYS A 83 1.43 -0.36 23.70
CA LYS A 83 0.62 0.83 23.50
C LYS A 83 1.44 2.00 22.95
N ALA A 84 2.63 2.27 23.49
CA ALA A 84 3.50 3.33 23.00
C ALA A 84 3.89 3.11 21.53
N VAL A 85 4.22 1.87 21.16
CA VAL A 85 4.54 1.50 19.78
C VAL A 85 3.31 1.63 18.88
N GLU A 86 2.13 1.20 19.33
CA GLU A 86 0.86 1.32 18.59
C GLU A 86 0.48 2.79 18.37
N ASP A 87 0.49 3.62 19.42
CA ASP A 87 0.14 5.04 19.36
C ASP A 87 1.05 5.79 18.36
N ASN A 88 2.36 5.48 18.36
CA ASN A 88 3.32 6.06 17.42
C ASN A 88 3.21 5.49 16.00
N SER A 89 2.66 4.27 15.83
CA SER A 89 2.44 3.64 14.52
C SER A 89 1.06 3.97 13.92
N GLN A 90 0.19 4.60 14.69
CA GLN A 90 -1.21 4.87 14.32
C GLN A 90 -1.32 5.68 13.03
N PHE A 91 -0.42 6.64 12.80
CA PHE A 91 -0.38 7.42 11.56
C PHE A 91 -0.18 6.54 10.31
N LEU A 92 0.73 5.55 10.38
CA LEU A 92 0.95 4.61 9.28
C LEU A 92 -0.29 3.75 9.05
N LEU A 93 -0.80 3.12 10.11
CA LEU A 93 -1.93 2.19 10.04
C LEU A 93 -3.19 2.86 9.48
N THR A 94 -3.52 4.03 10.01
CA THR A 94 -4.70 4.79 9.57
C THR A 94 -4.53 5.28 8.13
N THR A 95 -3.35 5.81 7.77
CA THR A 95 -3.09 6.27 6.40
C THR A 95 -3.18 5.14 5.40
N PHE A 96 -2.46 4.02 5.59
CA PHE A 96 -2.52 2.90 4.65
C PHE A 96 -3.94 2.34 4.53
N THR A 97 -4.66 2.20 5.64
CA THR A 97 -6.04 1.69 5.63
C THR A 97 -7.00 2.62 4.88
N GLN A 98 -6.96 3.92 5.17
CA GLN A 98 -7.86 4.88 4.55
C GLN A 98 -7.54 5.08 3.07
N ARG A 99 -6.25 5.20 2.73
CA ARG A 99 -5.81 5.38 1.34
C ARG A 99 -6.10 4.14 0.50
N HIS A 100 -5.82 2.94 1.01
CA HIS A 100 -6.20 1.69 0.33
C HIS A 100 -7.70 1.66 0.00
N ARG A 101 -8.57 1.87 0.99
CA ARG A 101 -10.03 1.87 0.76
C ARG A 101 -10.44 2.90 -0.28
N ARG A 102 -9.95 4.13 -0.15
CA ARG A 102 -10.33 5.23 -1.04
C ARG A 102 -9.89 4.99 -2.48
N PHE A 103 -8.67 4.52 -2.70
CA PHE A 103 -8.18 4.17 -4.04
C PHE A 103 -8.93 2.97 -4.62
N ASP A 104 -9.17 1.93 -3.81
CA ASP A 104 -9.87 0.74 -4.27
C ASP A 104 -11.31 1.04 -4.73
N GLU A 105 -12.05 1.79 -3.92
CA GLU A 105 -13.39 2.26 -4.26
C GLU A 105 -13.38 3.12 -5.53
N PHE A 106 -12.46 4.08 -5.61
CA PHE A 106 -12.35 4.99 -6.74
C PHE A 106 -12.03 4.26 -8.06
N PHE A 107 -11.06 3.34 -8.07
CA PHE A 107 -10.70 2.60 -9.27
C PHE A 107 -11.81 1.66 -9.74
N ARG A 108 -12.54 1.01 -8.81
CA ARG A 108 -13.74 0.23 -9.15
C ARG A 108 -14.83 1.10 -9.78
N GLU A 109 -15.07 2.28 -9.20
CA GLU A 109 -16.06 3.22 -9.71
C GLU A 109 -15.72 3.70 -11.13
N LEU A 110 -14.45 3.97 -11.44
CA LEU A 110 -14.02 4.34 -12.79
C LEU A 110 -14.36 3.28 -13.84
N ILE A 111 -14.16 1.99 -13.51
CA ILE A 111 -14.50 0.88 -14.41
C ILE A 111 -16.02 0.85 -14.66
N ASP A 112 -16.82 1.02 -13.59
CA ASP A 112 -18.29 1.05 -13.68
C ASP A 112 -18.82 2.25 -14.47
N LEU A 113 -18.21 3.42 -14.28
CA LEU A 113 -18.55 4.64 -15.00
C LEU A 113 -18.19 4.53 -16.48
N SER A 114 -17.05 3.93 -16.81
CA SER A 114 -16.63 3.68 -18.19
C SER A 114 -17.60 2.74 -18.91
N GLU A 115 -18.05 1.65 -18.27
CA GLU A 115 -19.07 0.76 -18.87
C GLU A 115 -20.39 1.49 -19.13
N LYS A 116 -20.87 2.26 -18.14
CA LYS A 116 -22.11 3.05 -18.28
C LYS A 116 -21.98 4.08 -19.41
N SER A 117 -20.85 4.78 -19.47
CA SER A 117 -20.54 5.77 -20.51
C SER A 117 -20.54 5.12 -21.88
N MET A 118 -19.89 3.97 -22.04
CA MET A 118 -19.87 3.22 -23.29
C MET A 118 -21.28 2.81 -23.70
N ASN A 119 -22.07 2.24 -22.79
CA ASN A 119 -23.44 1.81 -23.07
C ASN A 119 -24.33 2.97 -23.53
N GLN A 120 -24.24 4.13 -22.85
CA GLN A 120 -24.99 5.33 -23.23
C GLN A 120 -24.56 5.89 -24.59
N MET A 121 -23.25 6.05 -24.80
CA MET A 121 -22.68 6.56 -26.04
C MET A 121 -23.05 5.65 -27.21
N PHE A 122 -22.88 4.34 -27.07
CA PHE A 122 -23.08 3.38 -28.17
C PHE A 122 -24.55 3.15 -28.46
N THR A 123 -25.43 3.19 -27.45
CA THR A 123 -26.88 3.17 -27.68
C THR A 123 -27.31 4.38 -28.50
N LYS A 124 -26.76 5.56 -28.22
CA LYS A 124 -27.06 6.80 -28.96
C LYS A 124 -26.48 6.79 -30.38
N THR A 125 -25.27 6.26 -30.57
CA THR A 125 -24.55 6.28 -31.85
C THR A 125 -24.96 5.15 -32.79
N TYR A 126 -25.07 3.92 -32.28
CA TYR A 126 -25.29 2.71 -33.08
C TYR A 126 -26.70 2.10 -32.91
N GLY A 127 -27.46 2.54 -31.90
CA GLY A 127 -28.85 2.11 -31.69
C GLY A 127 -28.99 0.59 -31.56
N ARG A 128 -29.91 0.01 -32.34
CA ARG A 128 -30.24 -1.42 -32.29
C ARG A 128 -29.05 -2.33 -32.61
N LEU A 129 -28.11 -1.89 -33.45
CA LEU A 129 -26.93 -2.69 -33.80
C LEU A 129 -26.05 -2.96 -32.58
N PHE A 130 -25.93 -1.95 -31.71
CA PHE A 130 -25.22 -2.11 -30.44
C PHE A 130 -26.04 -2.94 -29.45
N THR A 131 -27.32 -2.65 -29.24
CA THR A 131 -28.10 -3.36 -28.21
C THR A 131 -28.23 -4.86 -28.47
N GLN A 132 -28.20 -5.29 -29.74
CA GLN A 132 -28.17 -6.71 -30.11
C GLN A 132 -26.83 -7.41 -29.85
N ASN A 133 -25.73 -6.64 -29.79
CA ASN A 133 -24.37 -7.15 -29.60
C ASN A 133 -23.73 -6.66 -28.29
N ALA A 134 -24.52 -6.11 -27.37
CA ALA A 134 -24.03 -5.46 -26.15
C ALA A 134 -23.19 -6.40 -25.26
N HIS A 135 -23.47 -7.71 -25.30
CA HIS A 135 -22.77 -8.74 -24.53
C HIS A 135 -21.25 -8.74 -24.76
N VAL A 136 -20.78 -8.48 -25.99
CA VAL A 136 -19.33 -8.44 -26.32
C VAL A 136 -18.62 -7.34 -25.52
N PHE A 137 -19.28 -6.20 -25.35
CA PHE A 137 -18.73 -5.07 -24.62
C PHE A 137 -18.88 -5.23 -23.10
N GLN A 138 -19.99 -5.81 -22.64
CA GLN A 138 -20.20 -6.11 -21.22
C GLN A 138 -19.17 -7.10 -20.70
N GLU A 139 -18.86 -8.14 -21.47
CA GLU A 139 -17.87 -9.16 -21.10
C GLU A 139 -16.45 -8.57 -20.95
N LEU A 140 -16.07 -7.61 -21.79
CA LEU A 140 -14.82 -6.85 -21.62
C LEU A 140 -14.75 -6.21 -20.22
N PHE A 141 -15.80 -5.52 -19.79
CA PHE A 141 -15.80 -4.87 -18.47
C PHE A 141 -15.88 -5.87 -17.32
N VAL A 142 -16.52 -7.03 -17.50
CA VAL A 142 -16.47 -8.13 -16.52
C VAL A 142 -15.02 -8.59 -16.32
N GLU A 143 -14.28 -8.82 -17.41
CA GLU A 143 -12.90 -9.27 -17.33
C GLU A 143 -11.95 -8.18 -16.80
N LEU A 144 -12.18 -6.90 -17.13
CA LEU A 144 -11.42 -5.78 -16.54
C LEU A 144 -11.61 -5.69 -15.01
N ARG A 145 -12.84 -5.88 -14.51
CA ARG A 145 -13.10 -5.95 -13.06
C ARG A 145 -12.46 -7.17 -12.41
N ARG A 146 -12.49 -8.31 -13.10
CA ARG A 146 -11.89 -9.56 -12.63
C ARG A 146 -10.39 -9.43 -12.52
N TYR A 147 -9.73 -8.85 -13.53
CA TYR A 147 -8.31 -8.51 -13.47
C TYR A 147 -8.01 -7.63 -12.26
N TYR A 148 -8.70 -6.49 -12.13
CA TYR A 148 -8.44 -5.54 -11.04
C TYR A 148 -8.62 -6.18 -9.65
N SER A 149 -9.65 -7.02 -9.47
CA SER A 149 -9.97 -7.65 -8.19
C SER A 149 -9.01 -8.79 -7.78
N GLY A 150 -7.99 -9.10 -8.59
CA GLY A 150 -7.01 -10.15 -8.28
C GLY A 150 -7.16 -11.44 -9.07
N GLY A 151 -7.95 -11.46 -10.14
CA GLY A 151 -8.11 -12.63 -11.00
C GLY A 151 -6.82 -13.03 -11.72
N SER A 152 -6.70 -14.33 -12.03
CA SER A 152 -5.61 -14.92 -12.81
C SER A 152 -5.86 -14.76 -14.32
N VAL A 153 -6.09 -13.52 -14.76
CA VAL A 153 -6.41 -13.19 -16.14
C VAL A 153 -5.38 -12.20 -16.67
N SER A 154 -4.90 -12.38 -17.89
CA SER A 154 -3.99 -11.42 -18.54
C SER A 154 -4.77 -10.32 -19.27
N LEU A 155 -4.43 -9.05 -19.04
CA LEU A 155 -5.04 -7.94 -19.79
C LEU A 155 -4.75 -8.01 -21.29
N ALA A 156 -3.57 -8.54 -21.67
CA ALA A 156 -3.22 -8.69 -23.07
C ALA A 156 -4.15 -9.69 -23.77
N GLU A 157 -4.44 -10.81 -23.11
CA GLU A 157 -5.37 -11.84 -23.62
C GLU A 157 -6.80 -11.31 -23.66
N VAL A 158 -7.29 -10.68 -22.58
CA VAL A 158 -8.64 -10.10 -22.51
C VAL A 158 -8.89 -9.11 -23.65
N LEU A 159 -7.93 -8.22 -23.91
CA LEU A 159 -8.06 -7.24 -24.97
C LEU A 159 -7.95 -7.91 -26.35
N SER A 160 -7.06 -8.89 -26.52
CA SER A 160 -6.94 -9.66 -27.76
C SER A 160 -8.26 -10.37 -28.11
N ASP A 161 -8.85 -11.06 -27.14
CA ASP A 161 -10.12 -11.78 -27.29
C ASP A 161 -11.28 -10.82 -27.62
N PHE A 162 -11.32 -9.67 -26.94
CA PHE A 162 -12.30 -8.63 -27.24
C PHE A 162 -12.21 -8.16 -28.70
N TRP A 163 -10.99 -7.85 -29.18
CA TRP A 163 -10.80 -7.38 -30.56
C TRP A 163 -11.12 -8.47 -31.58
N SER A 164 -10.73 -9.72 -31.33
CA SER A 164 -11.07 -10.89 -32.13
C SER A 164 -12.59 -11.00 -32.33
N ARG A 165 -13.36 -11.02 -31.24
CA ARG A 165 -14.82 -11.09 -31.28
C ARG A 165 -15.44 -9.88 -31.95
N LEU A 166 -14.87 -8.68 -31.75
CA LEU A 166 -15.37 -7.47 -32.38
C LEU A 166 -15.18 -7.49 -33.90
N VAL A 167 -14.04 -7.99 -34.40
CA VAL A 167 -13.80 -8.14 -35.85
C VAL A 167 -14.88 -9.01 -36.48
N GLU A 168 -15.17 -10.18 -35.92
CA GLU A 168 -16.17 -11.11 -36.47
C GLU A 168 -17.56 -10.47 -36.58
N ARG A 169 -17.96 -9.71 -35.55
CA ARG A 169 -19.26 -9.02 -35.51
C ARG A 169 -19.31 -7.87 -36.50
N VAL A 170 -18.30 -6.99 -36.52
CA VAL A 170 -18.27 -5.83 -37.42
C VAL A 170 -18.17 -6.30 -38.87
N PHE A 171 -17.35 -7.32 -39.16
CA PHE A 171 -17.20 -7.88 -40.50
C PHE A 171 -18.53 -8.40 -41.06
N SER A 172 -19.29 -9.14 -40.24
CA SER A 172 -20.61 -9.65 -40.61
C SER A 172 -21.62 -8.53 -40.88
N LEU A 173 -21.59 -7.46 -40.07
CA LEU A 173 -22.48 -6.31 -40.20
C LEU A 173 -22.18 -5.43 -41.43
N VAL A 174 -20.91 -5.32 -41.80
CA VAL A 174 -20.45 -4.54 -42.96
C VAL A 174 -20.67 -5.29 -44.28
N ASN A 175 -20.81 -6.62 -44.23
CA ASN A 175 -21.01 -7.48 -45.41
C ASN A 175 -22.32 -8.27 -45.37
N PRO A 176 -23.50 -7.62 -45.23
CA PRO A 176 -24.79 -8.31 -45.07
C PRO A 176 -25.24 -9.12 -46.30
N GLN A 177 -24.61 -8.87 -47.46
CA GLN A 177 -24.86 -9.57 -48.72
C GLN A 177 -24.29 -11.00 -48.76
N TYR A 178 -23.51 -11.40 -47.76
CA TYR A 178 -22.89 -12.71 -47.65
C TYR A 178 -23.36 -13.44 -46.39
N GLN A 179 -23.30 -14.77 -46.42
CA GLN A 179 -23.45 -15.61 -45.24
C GLN A 179 -22.09 -16.17 -44.83
N PHE A 180 -21.78 -16.03 -43.55
CA PHE A 180 -20.52 -16.48 -42.96
C PHE A 180 -20.80 -17.64 -41.99
N SER A 181 -20.07 -18.75 -42.15
CA SER A 181 -20.01 -19.82 -41.15
C SER A 181 -19.08 -19.41 -40.00
N GLU A 182 -19.17 -20.13 -38.89
CA GLU A 182 -18.28 -19.95 -37.74
C GLU A 182 -16.81 -20.14 -38.14
N ASP A 183 -16.49 -21.22 -38.87
CA ASP A 183 -15.14 -21.47 -39.40
C ASP A 183 -14.60 -20.32 -40.28
N TYR A 184 -15.49 -19.65 -41.02
CA TYR A 184 -15.08 -18.52 -41.86
C TYR A 184 -14.72 -17.31 -40.99
N LEU A 185 -15.53 -17.01 -39.97
CA LEU A 185 -15.28 -15.91 -39.04
C LEU A 185 -14.03 -16.16 -38.19
N GLU A 186 -13.77 -17.41 -37.79
CA GLU A 186 -12.52 -17.80 -37.13
C GLU A 186 -11.31 -17.52 -38.04
N CYS A 187 -11.42 -17.82 -39.34
CA CYS A 187 -10.38 -17.45 -40.32
C CYS A 187 -10.17 -15.93 -40.40
N VAL A 188 -11.25 -15.14 -40.41
CA VAL A 188 -11.16 -13.66 -40.40
C VAL A 188 -10.42 -13.17 -39.17
N SER A 189 -10.75 -13.72 -37.99
CA SER A 189 -10.07 -13.37 -36.74
C SER A 189 -8.58 -13.71 -36.78
N LYS A 190 -8.20 -14.90 -37.27
CA LYS A 190 -6.80 -15.31 -37.42
C LYS A 190 -5.99 -14.41 -38.36
N HIS A 191 -6.62 -13.83 -39.38
CA HIS A 191 -5.96 -12.90 -40.30
C HIS A 191 -5.97 -11.44 -39.82
N ALA A 192 -6.65 -11.13 -38.70
CA ALA A 192 -6.83 -9.76 -38.23
C ALA A 192 -5.50 -9.05 -37.93
N GLU A 193 -4.47 -9.76 -37.46
CA GLU A 193 -3.16 -9.16 -37.18
C GLU A 193 -2.48 -8.60 -38.43
N GLN A 194 -2.51 -9.34 -39.55
CA GLN A 194 -1.91 -8.92 -40.82
C GLN A 194 -2.76 -7.84 -41.51
N LEU A 195 -4.08 -7.92 -41.37
CA LEU A 195 -5.01 -7.03 -42.03
C LEU A 195 -5.18 -5.70 -41.30
N GLN A 196 -4.92 -5.67 -39.99
CA GLN A 196 -5.19 -4.56 -39.09
C GLN A 196 -6.53 -3.88 -39.38
N PRO A 197 -7.67 -4.59 -39.27
CA PRO A 197 -8.98 -4.07 -39.66
C PRO A 197 -9.37 -2.80 -38.89
N PHE A 198 -8.87 -2.68 -37.65
CA PHE A 198 -9.06 -1.55 -36.76
C PHE A 198 -7.86 -0.57 -36.73
N GLY A 199 -6.92 -0.69 -37.68
CA GLY A 199 -5.70 0.12 -37.71
C GLY A 199 -4.83 -0.11 -36.47
N ASP A 200 -4.22 0.95 -35.96
CA ASP A 200 -3.33 0.87 -34.79
C ASP A 200 -4.05 1.07 -33.44
N VAL A 201 -5.37 1.22 -33.46
CA VAL A 201 -6.21 1.47 -32.28
C VAL A 201 -6.13 0.33 -31.25
N PRO A 202 -6.24 -0.96 -31.62
CA PRO A 202 -6.10 -2.06 -30.65
C PRO A 202 -4.78 -2.03 -29.89
N ARG A 203 -3.68 -1.75 -30.60
CA ARG A 203 -2.33 -1.69 -30.02
C ARG A 203 -2.20 -0.52 -29.05
N LYS A 204 -2.66 0.67 -29.44
CA LYS A 204 -2.64 1.88 -28.61
C LYS A 204 -3.47 1.70 -27.35
N LEU A 205 -4.71 1.19 -27.50
CA LEU A 205 -5.61 0.96 -26.36
C LEU A 205 -5.00 -0.05 -25.40
N ARG A 206 -4.41 -1.15 -25.92
CA ARG A 206 -3.74 -2.15 -25.08
C ARG A 206 -2.64 -1.54 -24.22
N VAL A 207 -1.72 -0.78 -24.83
CA VAL A 207 -0.61 -0.17 -24.07
C VAL A 207 -1.15 0.79 -22.99
N GLN A 208 -2.14 1.61 -23.33
CA GLN A 208 -2.70 2.60 -22.40
C GLN A 208 -3.44 1.93 -21.24
N VAL A 209 -4.37 1.03 -21.54
CA VAL A 209 -5.21 0.34 -20.54
C VAL A 209 -4.37 -0.58 -19.66
N SER A 210 -3.48 -1.40 -20.24
CA SER A 210 -2.65 -2.32 -19.47
C SER A 210 -1.79 -1.58 -18.45
N ARG A 211 -1.07 -0.54 -18.87
CA ARG A 211 -0.18 0.21 -17.97
C ARG A 211 -0.93 0.87 -16.82
N ALA A 212 -2.10 1.45 -17.11
CA ALA A 212 -2.91 2.10 -16.09
C ALA A 212 -3.49 1.11 -15.08
N PHE A 213 -4.05 -0.01 -15.54
CA PHE A 213 -4.64 -1.03 -14.66
C PHE A 213 -3.57 -1.75 -13.83
N ILE A 214 -2.40 -2.06 -14.41
CA ILE A 214 -1.27 -2.65 -13.69
C ILE A 214 -0.83 -1.70 -12.55
N ALA A 215 -0.64 -0.41 -12.86
CA ALA A 215 -0.22 0.58 -11.87
C ALA A 215 -1.26 0.78 -10.75
N ALA A 216 -2.54 0.89 -11.11
CA ALA A 216 -3.63 1.05 -10.14
C ALA A 216 -3.78 -0.17 -9.21
N ARG A 217 -3.75 -1.38 -9.78
CA ARG A 217 -3.79 -2.63 -9.02
C ARG A 217 -2.58 -2.76 -8.11
N ALA A 218 -1.38 -2.52 -8.62
CA ALA A 218 -0.15 -2.59 -7.83
C ALA A 218 -0.14 -1.59 -6.67
N LEU A 219 -0.59 -0.34 -6.90
CA LEU A 219 -0.70 0.67 -5.86
C LEU A 219 -1.68 0.23 -4.76
N SER A 220 -2.89 -0.17 -5.15
CA SER A 220 -3.92 -0.60 -4.19
C SER A 220 -3.44 -1.79 -3.35
N GLN A 221 -2.92 -2.84 -3.99
CA GLN A 221 -2.39 -4.02 -3.30
C GLN A 221 -1.24 -3.66 -2.35
N ALA A 222 -0.30 -2.81 -2.79
CA ALA A 222 0.81 -2.38 -1.96
C ALA A 222 0.35 -1.59 -0.74
N LEU A 223 -0.66 -0.71 -0.84
CA LEU A 223 -1.20 0.00 0.33
C LEU A 223 -1.79 -0.98 1.36
N ALA A 224 -2.46 -2.04 0.93
CA ALA A 224 -2.92 -3.11 1.82
C ALA A 224 -1.76 -3.88 2.46
N THR A 225 -0.74 -4.23 1.67
CA THR A 225 0.47 -4.90 2.16
C THR A 225 1.23 -4.05 3.18
N GLY A 226 1.36 -2.74 2.95
CA GLY A 226 1.96 -1.79 3.89
C GLY A 226 1.25 -1.77 5.25
N ARG A 227 -0.08 -1.71 5.25
CA ARG A 227 -0.90 -1.85 6.48
C ARG A 227 -0.60 -3.15 7.22
N ASP A 228 -0.58 -4.27 6.50
CA ASP A 228 -0.41 -5.60 7.11
C ASP A 228 0.99 -5.78 7.69
N ILE A 229 2.03 -5.26 7.02
CA ILE A 229 3.40 -5.26 7.52
C ILE A 229 3.51 -4.44 8.80
N VAL A 230 2.96 -3.23 8.86
CA VAL A 230 2.99 -2.41 10.08
C VAL A 230 2.29 -3.13 11.24
N ASN A 231 1.09 -3.67 11.02
CA ASN A 231 0.34 -4.43 12.02
C ASN A 231 1.10 -5.67 12.55
N LYS A 232 1.89 -6.32 11.70
CA LYS A 232 2.73 -7.46 12.10
C LYS A 232 4.01 -6.99 12.79
N ALA A 233 4.63 -5.91 12.37
CA ALA A 233 5.93 -5.45 12.85
C ALA A 233 5.89 -4.84 14.27
N THR A 234 4.74 -4.29 14.69
CA THR A 234 4.58 -3.63 16.00
C THR A 234 4.43 -4.59 17.19
N LYS A 235 4.27 -5.89 16.96
CA LYS A 235 4.02 -6.88 18.02
C LYS A 235 5.31 -7.56 18.48
N VAL A 236 6.13 -6.83 19.26
CA VAL A 236 7.38 -7.32 19.85
C VAL A 236 7.41 -7.18 21.38
N SER A 237 8.28 -7.96 22.02
CA SER A 237 8.34 -8.15 23.47
C SER A 237 9.79 -8.03 23.95
N CYS A 238 10.01 -7.34 25.07
CA CYS A 238 11.34 -7.01 25.60
C CYS A 238 11.28 -6.74 27.13
N VAL A 239 10.57 -7.62 27.84
CA VAL A 239 10.09 -7.36 29.20
C VAL A 239 11.18 -6.97 30.20
N ARG A 240 12.38 -7.58 30.11
CA ARG A 240 13.48 -7.31 31.06
C ARG A 240 13.95 -5.85 31.02
N GLY A 241 14.25 -5.33 29.83
CA GLY A 241 14.70 -3.94 29.66
C GLY A 241 13.61 -2.95 30.02
N LEU A 242 12.37 -3.23 29.61
CA LEU A 242 11.20 -2.39 29.88
C LEU A 242 10.90 -2.28 31.38
N MET A 243 10.92 -3.42 32.10
CA MET A 243 10.72 -3.46 33.55
C MET A 243 11.80 -2.65 34.29
N ARG A 244 13.07 -2.86 33.91
CA ARG A 244 14.23 -2.16 34.46
C ARG A 244 14.14 -0.65 34.28
N GLN A 245 13.68 -0.20 33.11
CA GLN A 245 13.59 1.22 32.78
C GLN A 245 12.42 1.92 33.48
N TRP A 246 11.21 1.36 33.42
CA TRP A 246 9.99 2.07 33.82
C TRP A 246 9.51 1.76 35.22
N TYR A 247 9.70 0.52 35.68
CA TYR A 247 8.96 0.01 36.84
C TYR A 247 9.85 -0.34 38.04
N CYS A 248 11.13 -0.63 37.83
CA CYS A 248 12.08 -0.78 38.95
C CYS A 248 12.26 0.46 39.84
N PRO A 249 12.07 1.73 39.37
CA PRO A 249 12.02 2.89 40.27
C PRO A 249 10.98 2.75 41.39
N LEU A 250 9.80 2.17 41.10
CA LEU A 250 8.77 1.93 42.11
C LEU A 250 9.25 0.93 43.16
N CYS A 251 9.88 -0.17 42.72
CA CYS A 251 10.45 -1.16 43.62
C CYS A 251 11.60 -0.60 44.47
N ARG A 252 12.32 0.40 43.98
CA ARG A 252 13.41 1.09 44.69
C ARG A 252 12.96 2.26 45.56
N GLY A 253 11.65 2.51 45.66
CA GLY A 253 11.11 3.58 46.49
C GLY A 253 11.24 4.98 45.89
N VAL A 254 11.54 5.09 44.59
CA VAL A 254 11.70 6.36 43.85
C VAL A 254 10.73 6.45 42.67
N PRO A 255 9.41 6.33 42.89
CA PRO A 255 8.40 6.13 41.84
C PRO A 255 8.24 7.30 40.86
N PHE A 256 8.73 8.49 41.20
CA PHE A 256 8.60 9.69 40.38
C PHE A 256 9.79 9.93 39.44
N LEU A 257 10.85 9.11 39.52
CA LEU A 257 11.99 9.25 38.62
C LEU A 257 11.68 8.64 37.26
N ARG A 258 11.74 9.48 36.23
CA ARG A 258 11.71 9.06 34.84
C ARG A 258 13.08 8.50 34.43
N PRO A 259 13.13 7.52 33.52
CA PRO A 259 14.39 7.00 33.01
C PRO A 259 15.16 8.09 32.28
N CYS A 260 16.48 8.05 32.36
CA CYS A 260 17.34 8.93 31.58
C CYS A 260 17.07 8.75 30.08
N HIS A 261 17.18 9.83 29.31
CA HIS A 261 16.92 9.78 27.87
C HIS A 261 17.77 8.71 27.15
N SER A 262 19.09 8.67 27.42
CA SER A 262 20.00 7.67 26.85
C SER A 262 19.72 6.24 27.32
N LEU A 263 19.27 6.04 28.58
CA LEU A 263 18.80 4.74 29.06
C LEU A 263 17.59 4.28 28.24
N CYS A 264 16.62 5.18 28.05
CA CYS A 264 15.44 4.90 27.23
C CYS A 264 15.83 4.50 25.81
N LEU A 265 16.76 5.23 25.19
CA LEU A 265 17.21 4.92 23.84
C LEU A 265 17.87 3.54 23.76
N ASN A 266 18.77 3.18 24.69
CA ASN A 266 19.42 1.87 24.67
C ASN A 266 18.42 0.72 24.84
N VAL A 267 17.46 0.86 25.76
CA VAL A 267 16.40 -0.14 25.91
C VAL A 267 15.54 -0.22 24.64
N MET A 268 15.02 0.91 24.15
CA MET A 268 14.14 0.94 22.98
C MET A 268 14.82 0.42 21.72
N LYS A 269 16.08 0.78 21.48
CA LYS A 269 16.88 0.26 20.35
C LYS A 269 17.15 -1.23 20.46
N GLY A 270 17.41 -1.75 21.67
CA GLY A 270 17.53 -3.17 21.91
C GLY A 270 16.22 -3.93 21.64
N CYS A 271 15.10 -3.39 22.13
CA CYS A 271 13.78 -3.99 21.95
C CYS A 271 13.27 -3.95 20.50
N LEU A 272 13.61 -2.89 19.75
CA LEU A 272 13.21 -2.67 18.35
C LEU A 272 14.32 -3.03 17.35
N ALA A 273 15.35 -3.76 17.78
CA ALA A 273 16.53 -4.04 16.97
C ALA A 273 16.18 -4.74 15.63
N ASN A 274 15.30 -5.73 15.70
CA ASN A 274 14.80 -6.43 14.52
C ASN A 274 13.94 -5.53 13.63
N GLN A 275 13.12 -4.65 14.22
CA GLN A 275 12.28 -3.71 13.46
C GLN A 275 13.13 -2.68 12.72
N ALA A 276 14.23 -2.22 13.32
CA ALA A 276 15.15 -1.30 12.67
C ALA A 276 15.76 -1.87 11.37
N ASP A 277 15.97 -3.19 11.29
CA ASP A 277 16.44 -3.87 10.08
C ASP A 277 15.42 -3.83 8.92
N LEU A 278 14.13 -3.57 9.19
CA LEU A 278 13.12 -3.31 8.15
C LEU A 278 13.37 -1.99 7.44
N GLY A 279 14.09 -1.05 8.07
CA GLY A 279 14.20 0.35 7.63
C GLY A 279 14.63 0.53 6.18
N THR A 280 15.60 -0.27 5.71
CA THR A 280 16.10 -0.17 4.33
C THR A 280 15.02 -0.58 3.32
N GLU A 281 14.42 -1.75 3.48
CA GLU A 281 13.39 -2.23 2.54
C GLU A 281 12.07 -1.47 2.68
N TRP A 282 11.78 -0.96 3.88
CA TRP A 282 10.67 -0.06 4.11
C TRP A 282 10.81 1.23 3.31
N ASN A 283 11.98 1.87 3.35
CA ASN A 283 12.23 3.08 2.56
C ASN A 283 12.16 2.80 1.06
N ASN A 284 12.75 1.69 0.59
CA ASN A 284 12.63 1.25 -0.81
C ASN A 284 11.17 1.06 -1.24
N PHE A 285 10.35 0.50 -0.35
CA PHE A 285 8.92 0.29 -0.57
C PHE A 285 8.14 1.61 -0.64
N ILE A 286 8.39 2.54 0.29
CA ILE A 286 7.78 3.88 0.28
C ILE A 286 8.17 4.65 -0.98
N ASP A 287 9.43 4.57 -1.41
CA ASP A 287 9.90 5.21 -2.65
C ASP A 287 9.24 4.60 -3.89
N ALA A 288 9.10 3.27 -3.94
CA ALA A 288 8.43 2.59 -5.04
C ALA A 288 6.94 2.95 -5.11
N LEU A 289 6.26 3.05 -3.96
CA LEU A 289 4.88 3.54 -3.85
C LEU A 289 4.75 4.98 -4.37
N TYR A 290 5.64 5.86 -3.94
CA TYR A 290 5.68 7.25 -4.38
C TYR A 290 5.82 7.35 -5.91
N GLN A 291 6.77 6.62 -6.49
CA GLN A 291 7.03 6.62 -7.93
C GLN A 291 5.88 6.03 -8.78
N VAL A 292 5.21 4.95 -8.32
CA VAL A 292 4.00 4.45 -8.99
C VAL A 292 2.88 5.48 -8.94
N SER A 293 2.77 6.20 -7.82
CA SER A 293 1.77 7.26 -7.66
C SER A 293 2.02 8.40 -8.68
N GLU A 294 3.28 8.79 -8.92
CA GLU A 294 3.63 9.75 -9.98
C GLU A 294 3.30 9.26 -11.39
N LYS A 295 3.41 7.95 -11.66
CA LYS A 295 3.00 7.40 -12.96
C LYS A 295 1.49 7.49 -13.17
N LEU A 296 0.70 7.32 -12.11
CA LEU A 296 -0.77 7.45 -12.14
C LEU A 296 -1.24 8.89 -12.33
N GLU A 297 -0.46 9.88 -11.87
CA GLU A 297 -0.69 11.30 -12.17
C GLU A 297 -0.35 11.64 -13.63
N GLY A 298 0.61 10.92 -14.23
CA GLY A 298 1.08 11.16 -15.59
C GLY A 298 0.66 10.09 -16.61
N PRO A 299 1.63 9.33 -17.16
CA PRO A 299 1.40 8.51 -18.36
C PRO A 299 0.47 7.31 -18.14
N PHE A 300 0.27 6.86 -16.90
CA PHE A 300 -0.53 5.68 -16.56
C PHE A 300 -1.84 6.07 -15.88
N ASN A 301 -2.33 7.29 -16.11
CA ASN A 301 -3.55 7.79 -15.52
C ASN A 301 -4.76 6.88 -15.84
N MET A 302 -5.29 6.24 -14.80
CA MET A 302 -6.39 5.27 -14.93
C MET A 302 -7.70 5.93 -15.32
N GLU A 303 -7.99 7.13 -14.81
CA GLU A 303 -9.21 7.88 -15.16
C GLU A 303 -9.25 8.17 -16.66
N LEU A 304 -8.16 8.68 -17.22
CA LEU A 304 -8.02 8.92 -18.66
C LEU A 304 -8.05 7.61 -19.47
N ALA A 305 -7.41 6.55 -18.98
CA ALA A 305 -7.40 5.26 -19.66
C ALA A 305 -8.80 4.66 -19.75
N THR A 306 -9.55 4.61 -18.63
CA THR A 306 -10.91 4.06 -18.58
C THR A 306 -11.89 4.90 -19.41
N ASP A 307 -11.79 6.23 -19.37
CA ASP A 307 -12.66 7.11 -20.15
C ASP A 307 -12.41 6.99 -21.65
N SER A 308 -11.18 6.72 -22.06
CA SER A 308 -10.82 6.59 -23.48
C SER A 308 -11.33 5.31 -24.14
N ILE A 309 -11.72 4.28 -23.37
CA ILE A 309 -12.09 2.95 -23.91
C ILE A 309 -13.22 3.07 -24.93
N SER A 310 -14.32 3.73 -24.57
CA SER A 310 -15.51 3.86 -25.43
C SER A 310 -15.18 4.58 -26.74
N VAL A 311 -14.44 5.68 -26.66
CA VAL A 311 -14.02 6.49 -27.81
C VAL A 311 -13.11 5.69 -28.73
N LYS A 312 -12.10 5.00 -28.18
CA LYS A 312 -11.17 4.18 -28.97
C LYS A 312 -11.85 3.01 -29.63
N VAL A 313 -12.77 2.34 -28.95
CA VAL A 313 -13.56 1.26 -29.57
C VAL A 313 -14.44 1.80 -30.70
N SER A 314 -15.05 2.99 -30.52
CA SER A 314 -15.82 3.63 -31.58
C SER A 314 -14.96 4.01 -32.79
N GLU A 315 -13.76 4.57 -32.56
CA GLU A 315 -12.75 4.88 -33.58
C GLU A 315 -12.35 3.63 -34.38
N ALA A 316 -12.10 2.51 -33.71
CA ALA A 316 -11.80 1.23 -34.35
C ALA A 316 -12.95 0.77 -35.26
N ILE A 317 -14.19 0.81 -34.78
CA ILE A 317 -15.37 0.44 -35.58
C ILE A 317 -15.48 1.34 -36.82
N MET A 318 -15.32 2.66 -36.66
CA MET A 318 -15.36 3.60 -37.78
C MET A 318 -14.26 3.32 -38.80
N HIS A 319 -13.02 3.07 -38.36
CA HIS A 319 -11.90 2.76 -39.25
C HIS A 319 -12.20 1.53 -40.14
N MET A 320 -12.75 0.47 -39.56
CA MET A 320 -13.11 -0.73 -40.33
C MET A 320 -14.27 -0.47 -41.29
N GLN A 321 -15.24 0.37 -40.90
CA GLN A 321 -16.37 0.74 -41.76
C GLN A 321 -15.90 1.54 -42.99
N GLU A 322 -15.04 2.54 -42.78
CA GLU A 322 -14.48 3.39 -43.84
C GLU A 322 -13.60 2.60 -44.81
N ASN A 323 -12.85 1.61 -44.30
CA ASN A 323 -11.94 0.77 -45.10
C ASN A 323 -12.55 -0.59 -45.50
N SER A 324 -13.86 -0.74 -45.35
CA SER A 324 -14.60 -2.00 -45.51
C SER A 324 -14.30 -2.75 -46.81
N VAL A 325 -14.29 -2.05 -47.94
CA VAL A 325 -14.07 -2.66 -49.26
C VAL A 325 -12.66 -3.26 -49.36
N SER A 326 -11.65 -2.53 -48.91
CA SER A 326 -10.25 -2.97 -48.91
C SER A 326 -10.05 -4.18 -47.98
N ILE A 327 -10.62 -4.10 -46.77
CA ILE A 327 -10.55 -5.16 -45.78
C ILE A 327 -11.24 -6.43 -46.30
N SER A 328 -12.48 -6.33 -46.79
CA SER A 328 -13.22 -7.46 -47.36
C SER A 328 -12.47 -8.10 -48.52
N THR A 329 -11.87 -7.32 -49.41
CA THR A 329 -11.09 -7.85 -50.54
C THR A 329 -9.92 -8.71 -50.06
N LYS A 330 -9.16 -8.22 -49.07
CA LYS A 330 -8.04 -8.98 -48.51
C LYS A 330 -8.50 -10.22 -47.73
N VAL A 331 -9.61 -10.12 -46.99
CA VAL A 331 -10.21 -11.28 -46.31
C VAL A 331 -10.65 -12.34 -47.32
N PHE A 332 -11.26 -11.96 -48.44
CA PHE A 332 -11.68 -12.92 -49.47
C PHE A 332 -10.49 -13.60 -50.15
N GLN A 333 -9.36 -12.90 -50.26
CA GLN A 333 -8.11 -13.48 -50.75
C GLN A 333 -7.50 -14.48 -49.74
N GLY A 334 -7.57 -14.19 -48.43
CA GLY A 334 -7.00 -15.05 -47.39
C GLY A 334 -7.89 -16.24 -46.99
N CYS A 335 -9.19 -15.99 -46.80
CA CYS A 335 -10.17 -16.97 -46.29
C CYS A 335 -11.06 -17.58 -47.39
N GLY A 336 -10.94 -17.12 -48.63
CA GLY A 336 -11.77 -17.54 -49.76
C GLY A 336 -13.06 -16.73 -49.92
N ASN A 337 -13.74 -16.90 -51.05
CA ASN A 337 -14.97 -16.17 -51.36
C ASN A 337 -16.16 -16.73 -50.54
N PRO A 338 -16.87 -15.88 -49.77
CA PRO A 338 -18.00 -16.32 -48.97
C PRO A 338 -19.23 -16.59 -49.85
N ARG A 339 -20.19 -17.35 -49.30
CA ARG A 339 -21.44 -17.66 -50.02
C ARG A 339 -22.34 -16.41 -50.07
N PRO A 340 -22.89 -16.05 -51.24
CA PRO A 340 -23.90 -15.01 -51.31
C PRO A 340 -25.07 -15.34 -50.40
N ALA A 341 -25.59 -14.35 -49.68
CA ALA A 341 -26.81 -14.51 -48.92
C ALA A 341 -27.95 -14.84 -49.90
N PRO A 342 -28.79 -15.85 -49.62
CA PRO A 342 -29.94 -16.16 -50.45
C PRO A 342 -30.82 -14.91 -50.54
N GLY A 343 -31.10 -14.47 -51.76
CA GLY A 343 -31.86 -13.26 -52.03
C GLY A 343 -33.23 -13.33 -51.36
N ARG A 344 -33.39 -12.67 -50.22
CA ARG A 344 -34.70 -12.44 -49.63
C ARG A 344 -35.37 -11.30 -50.41
N SER A 345 -36.23 -11.67 -51.35
CA SER A 345 -37.35 -10.81 -51.76
C SER A 345 -38.32 -10.67 -50.59
N LYS A 346 -37.98 -9.83 -49.62
CA LYS A 346 -38.94 -9.26 -48.68
C LYS A 346 -38.85 -7.75 -48.81
N ARG A 347 -39.81 -7.18 -49.54
CA ARG A 347 -40.15 -5.76 -49.44
C ARG A 347 -40.45 -5.46 -47.97
N SER A 348 -39.54 -4.81 -47.27
CA SER A 348 -39.89 -4.10 -46.05
C SER A 348 -40.84 -2.95 -46.41
N PRO A 349 -41.86 -2.64 -45.61
CA PRO A 349 -42.63 -1.41 -45.79
C PRO A 349 -41.68 -0.22 -45.73
N LYS A 350 -41.92 0.75 -46.61
CA LYS A 350 -41.16 2.00 -46.70
C LYS A 350 -41.31 2.76 -45.38
N GLU A 351 -40.32 2.67 -44.50
CA GLU A 351 -40.24 3.53 -43.33
C GLU A 351 -39.90 4.94 -43.81
N SER A 352 -40.81 5.87 -43.54
CA SER A 352 -40.71 7.27 -43.96
C SER A 352 -39.55 7.94 -43.23
N GLY A 353 -38.54 8.38 -44.00
CA GLY A 353 -37.69 9.50 -43.63
C GLY A 353 -36.56 9.24 -42.63
N SER A 354 -35.66 8.28 -42.90
CA SER A 354 -34.30 8.35 -42.35
C SER A 354 -33.36 8.93 -43.40
N ASN A 355 -33.14 10.24 -43.33
CA ASN A 355 -32.06 10.89 -44.05
C ASN A 355 -30.76 10.13 -43.79
N ARG A 356 -30.06 9.75 -44.86
CA ARG A 356 -28.62 9.49 -44.85
C ARG A 356 -27.92 10.77 -44.38
N ARG A 357 -27.94 11.02 -43.08
CA ARG A 357 -27.09 12.05 -42.47
C ARG A 357 -25.71 11.43 -42.35
N PRO A 358 -24.63 12.16 -42.67
CA PRO A 358 -23.31 11.79 -42.19
C PRO A 358 -23.40 11.58 -40.69
N PHE A 359 -22.81 10.49 -40.20
CA PHE A 359 -22.68 10.24 -38.78
C PHE A 359 -22.19 11.52 -38.10
N ARG A 360 -22.92 11.98 -37.08
CA ARG A 360 -22.45 13.10 -36.27
C ARG A 360 -21.24 12.60 -35.50
N THR A 361 -20.06 13.10 -35.85
CA THR A 361 -18.85 12.96 -35.05
C THR A 361 -19.17 13.44 -33.65
N TYR A 362 -19.06 12.55 -32.67
CA TYR A 362 -19.07 12.96 -31.27
C TYR A 362 -17.75 13.69 -31.02
N SER A 363 -17.83 15.00 -30.77
CA SER A 363 -16.73 15.69 -30.10
C SER A 363 -16.65 15.12 -28.70
N PRO A 364 -15.48 14.70 -28.20
CA PRO A 364 -15.32 14.45 -26.77
C PRO A 364 -15.83 15.71 -26.07
N GLU A 365 -16.77 15.58 -25.14
CA GLU A 365 -16.99 16.64 -24.17
C GLU A 365 -15.64 16.81 -23.46
N GLU A 366 -14.94 17.92 -23.73
CA GLU A 366 -13.75 18.34 -22.99
C GLU A 366 -14.16 18.45 -21.52
N LYS A 367 -13.91 17.37 -20.78
CA LYS A 367 -13.94 17.36 -19.33
C LYS A 367 -12.64 17.96 -18.82
N PRO A 368 -12.70 18.68 -17.70
CA PRO A 368 -11.83 19.82 -17.46
C PRO A 368 -10.38 19.37 -17.29
N THR A 369 -9.53 19.79 -18.22
CA THR A 369 -8.11 20.07 -17.99
C THR A 369 -7.97 21.37 -17.20
N THR A 370 -8.77 21.56 -16.14
CA THR A 370 -8.58 22.72 -15.27
C THR A 370 -7.27 22.56 -14.53
N ALA A 371 -6.63 23.68 -14.21
CA ALA A 371 -5.39 23.74 -13.42
C ALA A 371 -5.48 23.07 -12.01
N ALA A 372 -6.64 22.52 -11.64
CA ALA A 372 -6.89 21.78 -10.42
C ALA A 372 -6.68 20.25 -10.53
N GLY A 373 -6.44 19.72 -11.74
CA GLY A 373 -6.26 18.29 -11.98
C GLY A 373 -7.56 17.48 -11.94
N THR A 374 -7.46 16.19 -12.27
CA THR A 374 -8.51 15.18 -12.15
C THR A 374 -8.77 14.80 -10.68
N ASN A 375 -9.86 14.06 -10.41
CA ASN A 375 -10.10 13.54 -9.06
C ASN A 375 -8.98 12.60 -8.62
N LEU A 376 -8.37 11.86 -9.56
CA LEU A 376 -7.20 11.03 -9.31
C LEU A 376 -5.97 11.85 -8.89
N ASP A 377 -5.70 12.98 -9.54
CA ASP A 377 -4.51 13.81 -9.26
C ASP A 377 -4.54 14.34 -7.81
N ARG A 378 -5.72 14.73 -7.32
CA ARG A 378 -5.90 15.14 -5.93
C ARG A 378 -5.62 13.99 -4.96
N LEU A 379 -6.15 12.79 -5.24
CA LEU A 379 -5.92 11.60 -4.40
C LEU A 379 -4.43 11.20 -4.36
N VAL A 380 -3.76 11.25 -5.50
CA VAL A 380 -2.33 10.95 -5.63
C VAL A 380 -1.48 11.98 -4.89
N THR A 381 -1.78 13.27 -5.03
CA THR A 381 -1.08 14.35 -4.32
C THR A 381 -1.19 14.17 -2.80
N GLU A 382 -2.42 13.95 -2.31
CA GLU A 382 -2.67 13.70 -0.89
C GLU A 382 -1.97 12.42 -0.37
N LEU A 383 -1.81 11.38 -1.21
CA LEU A 383 -1.05 10.19 -0.85
C LEU A 383 0.44 10.51 -0.74
N LYS A 384 1.01 11.18 -1.75
CA LYS A 384 2.44 11.55 -1.80
C LYS A 384 2.86 12.38 -0.58
N GLU A 385 2.05 13.34 -0.18
CA GLU A 385 2.28 14.14 1.04
C GLU A 385 2.32 13.30 2.31
N ARG A 386 1.49 12.26 2.39
CA ARG A 386 1.40 11.37 3.54
C ARG A 386 2.49 10.29 3.56
N LEU A 387 3.03 9.91 2.40
CA LEU A 387 4.12 8.93 2.29
C LEU A 387 5.47 9.49 2.77
N ARG A 388 5.78 10.77 2.50
CA ARG A 388 7.09 11.36 2.83
C ARG A 388 7.47 11.22 4.32
N PRO A 389 6.61 11.53 5.30
CA PRO A 389 6.93 11.38 6.72
C PRO A 389 7.09 9.92 7.19
N MET A 390 6.77 8.94 6.34
CA MET A 390 6.91 7.51 6.68
C MET A 390 8.33 7.00 6.48
N GLN A 391 9.18 7.74 5.75
CA GLN A 391 10.58 7.39 5.56
C GLN A 391 11.34 7.44 6.89
N GLY A 392 12.19 6.45 7.13
CA GLY A 392 12.99 6.36 8.35
C GLY A 392 12.22 5.97 9.63
N PHE A 393 10.90 5.70 9.52
CA PHE A 393 10.02 5.44 10.68
C PHE A 393 10.62 4.46 11.69
N TRP A 394 11.04 3.27 11.23
CA TRP A 394 11.53 2.19 12.10
C TRP A 394 12.80 2.55 12.89
N VAL A 395 13.67 3.38 12.31
CA VAL A 395 14.91 3.84 12.94
C VAL A 395 14.62 5.03 13.88
N SER A 396 13.67 5.89 13.53
CA SER A 396 13.29 7.03 14.37
C SER A 396 12.41 6.66 15.57
N LEU A 397 11.74 5.51 15.54
CA LEU A 397 10.74 5.14 16.54
C LEU A 397 11.26 5.16 18.01
N PRO A 398 12.47 4.63 18.32
CA PRO A 398 13.05 4.78 19.65
C PRO A 398 13.14 6.23 20.11
N HIS A 399 13.56 7.14 19.23
CA HIS A 399 13.68 8.57 19.53
C HIS A 399 12.31 9.20 19.76
N THR A 400 11.32 8.90 18.92
CA THR A 400 9.96 9.42 19.08
C THR A 400 9.34 9.00 20.41
N ILE A 401 9.53 7.75 20.82
CA ILE A 401 9.05 7.24 22.12
C ILE A 401 9.79 7.93 23.28
N CYS A 402 11.12 8.01 23.22
CA CYS A 402 11.94 8.57 24.30
C CYS A 402 11.91 10.11 24.39
N ASN A 403 11.34 10.80 23.40
CA ASN A 403 11.08 12.23 23.47
C ASN A 403 9.75 12.58 24.16
N ASP A 404 8.89 11.59 24.44
CA ASP A 404 7.69 11.81 25.26
C ASP A 404 8.08 11.94 26.74
N GLU A 405 7.73 13.07 27.37
CA GLU A 405 7.97 13.35 28.79
C GLU A 405 7.37 12.30 29.74
N LYS A 406 6.37 11.55 29.28
CA LYS A 406 5.79 10.43 30.04
C LYS A 406 6.70 9.21 30.04
N MET A 407 7.51 9.03 29.00
CA MET A 407 8.32 7.84 28.75
C MET A 407 9.76 7.99 29.25
N ALA A 408 10.34 9.19 29.15
CA ALA A 408 11.70 9.47 29.62
C ALA A 408 11.85 10.90 30.15
N ALA A 409 12.93 11.12 30.90
CA ALA A 409 13.35 12.45 31.32
C ALA A 409 13.86 13.25 30.11
N ASP A 410 13.60 14.56 30.13
CA ASP A 410 14.18 15.48 29.15
C ASP A 410 15.71 15.44 29.18
N VAL A 411 16.33 15.70 28.03
CA VAL A 411 17.79 15.68 27.84
C VAL A 411 18.50 16.69 28.75
N THR A 412 17.82 17.76 29.18
CA THR A 412 18.37 18.74 30.14
C THR A 412 18.48 18.24 31.58
N ASN A 413 17.83 17.11 31.91
CA ASN A 413 17.76 16.58 33.27
C ASN A 413 18.58 15.30 33.49
N GLU A 414 19.68 15.15 32.74
CA GLU A 414 20.58 13.99 32.78
C GLU A 414 21.07 13.64 34.20
N ASP A 415 21.22 14.60 35.10
CA ASP A 415 21.78 14.36 36.44
C ASP A 415 20.72 13.94 37.48
N ARG A 416 19.42 13.98 37.14
CA ARG A 416 18.33 13.71 38.09
C ARG A 416 17.27 12.77 37.52
N CYS A 417 17.69 11.86 36.66
CA CYS A 417 16.85 10.79 36.11
C CYS A 417 17.22 9.42 36.72
N TRP A 418 16.43 8.41 36.39
CA TRP A 418 16.69 7.02 36.72
C TRP A 418 17.66 6.43 35.70
N ASN A 419 18.81 5.95 36.16
CA ASN A 419 19.86 5.39 35.29
C ASN A 419 19.85 3.85 35.20
N GLY A 420 18.79 3.20 35.67
CA GLY A 420 18.68 1.72 35.73
C GLY A 420 19.03 1.14 37.10
N GLN A 421 19.60 1.92 38.01
CA GLN A 421 19.94 1.46 39.37
C GLN A 421 19.60 2.46 40.47
N THR A 422 19.88 3.74 40.27
CA THR A 422 19.63 4.82 41.23
C THR A 422 19.28 6.13 40.50
N ARG A 423 19.07 7.20 41.28
CA ARG A 423 19.01 8.56 40.76
C ARG A 423 20.40 9.03 40.36
N GLY A 424 20.57 9.46 39.11
CA GLY A 424 21.81 10.05 38.64
C GLY A 424 21.97 9.94 37.14
N ARG A 425 23.16 10.27 36.66
CA ARG A 425 23.49 10.22 35.25
C ARG A 425 23.60 8.80 34.73
N TYR A 426 23.13 8.60 33.50
CA TYR A 426 23.37 7.41 32.71
C TYR A 426 24.69 7.56 31.95
N LEU A 427 25.66 6.70 32.23
CA LEU A 427 27.02 6.79 31.69
C LEU A 427 27.25 6.04 30.37
N PRO A 428 26.62 4.87 30.10
CA PRO A 428 26.85 4.18 28.85
C PRO A 428 26.44 4.99 27.62
N ASP A 429 27.20 4.85 26.55
CA ASP A 429 26.89 5.47 25.26
C ASP A 429 25.65 4.85 24.63
N VAL A 430 24.98 5.63 23.78
CA VAL A 430 23.81 5.15 23.03
C VAL A 430 24.30 4.28 21.87
N THR A 431 23.74 3.07 21.80
CA THR A 431 24.01 2.09 20.74
C THR A 431 23.50 2.54 19.37
N GLY A 432 24.09 1.99 18.31
CA GLY A 432 23.63 2.17 16.93
C GLY A 432 22.30 1.46 16.67
N ASP A 433 21.74 1.65 15.48
CA ASP A 433 20.46 1.05 15.08
C ASP A 433 20.65 -0.33 14.43
N GLY A 434 19.59 -1.14 14.43
CA GLY A 434 19.59 -2.48 13.82
C GLY A 434 20.18 -3.57 14.73
N LEU A 435 19.97 -4.82 14.32
CA LEU A 435 20.31 -6.01 15.11
C LEU A 435 21.80 -6.10 15.43
N VAL A 436 22.65 -5.88 14.42
CA VAL A 436 24.12 -6.01 14.55
C VAL A 436 24.70 -5.01 15.55
N SER A 437 24.12 -3.82 15.65
CA SER A 437 24.58 -2.76 16.56
C SER A 437 24.28 -3.05 18.03
N GLN A 438 23.46 -4.06 18.34
CA GLN A 438 23.06 -4.38 19.71
C GLN A 438 24.01 -5.34 20.44
N ILE A 439 25.13 -5.75 19.82
CA ILE A 439 26.01 -6.80 20.38
C ILE A 439 26.55 -6.43 21.76
N ASN A 440 26.79 -5.13 21.96
CA ASN A 440 27.30 -4.55 23.20
C ASN A 440 26.24 -3.67 23.89
N ASN A 441 24.95 -3.89 23.64
CA ASN A 441 23.91 -3.11 24.31
C ASN A 441 23.92 -3.42 25.82
N PRO A 442 24.12 -2.41 26.68
CA PRO A 442 24.26 -2.61 28.12
C PRO A 442 22.93 -2.94 28.83
N GLU A 443 21.79 -2.68 28.20
CA GLU A 443 20.47 -2.82 28.84
C GLU A 443 19.65 -4.02 28.36
N VAL A 444 19.88 -4.46 27.11
CA VAL A 444 19.09 -5.53 26.48
C VAL A 444 20.04 -6.52 25.82
N GLU A 445 20.00 -7.78 26.29
CA GLU A 445 20.69 -8.88 25.64
C GLU A 445 19.93 -9.28 24.37
N VAL A 446 20.59 -9.19 23.22
CA VAL A 446 20.02 -9.52 21.92
C VAL A 446 20.86 -10.61 21.25
N ASP A 447 20.23 -11.74 20.91
CA ASP A 447 20.90 -12.82 20.18
C ASP A 447 21.02 -12.49 18.69
N ILE A 448 22.19 -11.99 18.28
CA ILE A 448 22.47 -11.61 16.89
C ILE A 448 22.74 -12.83 16.01
N ALA A 449 23.11 -13.97 16.61
CA ALA A 449 23.39 -15.20 15.87
C ALA A 449 22.11 -15.86 15.35
N ARG A 450 20.95 -15.56 15.95
CA ARG A 450 19.65 -16.10 15.56
C ARG A 450 18.74 -15.01 14.99
N PRO A 451 18.74 -14.81 13.66
CA PRO A 451 17.86 -13.82 13.04
C PRO A 451 16.39 -14.18 13.26
N ASP A 452 15.57 -13.20 13.64
CA ASP A 452 14.13 -13.40 13.83
C ASP A 452 13.44 -13.76 12.50
N VAL A 453 12.89 -14.98 12.44
CA VAL A 453 12.25 -15.53 11.23
C VAL A 453 11.09 -14.65 10.78
N ARG A 454 10.33 -14.10 11.73
CA ARG A 454 9.19 -13.23 11.43
C ARG A 454 9.64 -11.93 10.77
N THR A 455 10.67 -11.29 11.30
CA THR A 455 11.26 -10.08 10.71
C THR A 455 11.82 -10.37 9.32
N ARG A 456 12.50 -11.50 9.12
CA ARG A 456 12.97 -11.91 7.79
C ARG A 456 11.83 -12.12 6.80
N GLN A 457 10.71 -12.68 7.24
CA GLN A 457 9.52 -12.81 6.42
C GLN A 457 8.95 -11.44 6.02
N LEU A 458 8.87 -10.48 6.95
CA LEU A 458 8.42 -9.12 6.66
C LEU A 458 9.35 -8.39 5.68
N ILE A 459 10.66 -8.56 5.81
CA ILE A 459 11.66 -8.06 4.85
C ILE A 459 11.39 -8.63 3.44
N MET A 460 11.09 -9.93 3.34
CA MET A 460 10.78 -10.55 2.05
C MET A 460 9.43 -10.08 1.49
N GLU A 461 8.40 -9.91 2.33
CA GLU A 461 7.11 -9.32 1.94
C GLU A 461 7.31 -7.90 1.36
N LEU A 462 8.13 -7.06 2.01
CA LEU A 462 8.51 -5.73 1.52
C LEU A 462 9.21 -5.80 0.16
N ARG A 463 10.17 -6.71 -0.02
CA ARG A 463 10.91 -6.88 -1.28
C ARG A 463 9.99 -7.29 -2.42
N VAL A 464 9.11 -8.26 -2.20
CA VAL A 464 8.14 -8.72 -3.20
C VAL A 464 7.21 -7.59 -3.60
N ALA A 465 6.65 -6.85 -2.63
CA ALA A 465 5.79 -5.71 -2.90
C ALA A 465 6.53 -4.59 -3.66
N THR A 466 7.77 -4.29 -3.26
CA THR A 466 8.63 -3.30 -3.93
C THR A 466 8.93 -3.69 -5.36
N ASN A 467 9.26 -4.95 -5.62
CA ASN A 467 9.52 -5.45 -6.98
C ASN A 467 8.26 -5.37 -7.85
N LYS A 468 7.10 -5.73 -7.31
CA LYS A 468 5.82 -5.60 -8.03
C LYS A 468 5.53 -4.15 -8.42
N LEU A 469 5.77 -3.20 -7.50
CA LEU A 469 5.64 -1.77 -7.78
C LEU A 469 6.64 -1.32 -8.87
N ARG A 470 7.92 -1.73 -8.79
CA ARG A 470 8.94 -1.38 -9.79
C ARG A 470 8.59 -1.89 -11.20
N HIS A 471 8.09 -3.12 -11.32
CA HIS A 471 7.59 -3.62 -12.61
C HIS A 471 6.39 -2.81 -13.09
N ALA A 472 5.45 -2.49 -12.21
CA ALA A 472 4.31 -1.65 -12.54
C ALA A 472 4.72 -0.24 -13.03
N GLN A 473 5.81 0.34 -12.53
CA GLN A 473 6.34 1.63 -13.02
C GLN A 473 6.81 1.56 -14.48
N THR A 474 7.21 0.39 -14.95
CA THR A 474 7.58 0.14 -16.35
C THR A 474 6.41 -0.32 -17.20
N GLY A 475 5.25 -0.55 -16.58
CA GLY A 475 4.05 -1.03 -17.25
C GLY A 475 4.03 -2.54 -17.49
N GLN A 476 4.83 -3.31 -16.75
CA GLN A 476 4.91 -4.76 -16.83
C GLN A 476 4.15 -5.41 -15.67
N ASP A 477 3.39 -6.45 -15.96
CA ASP A 477 2.71 -7.23 -14.93
C ASP A 477 3.58 -8.41 -14.49
N MET A 478 4.06 -8.35 -13.24
CA MET A 478 4.91 -9.40 -12.67
C MET A 478 4.18 -10.76 -12.60
N ASP A 479 2.85 -10.76 -12.45
CA ASP A 479 2.07 -11.99 -12.34
C ASP A 479 1.97 -12.74 -13.71
N PHE A 480 2.35 -12.10 -14.82
CA PHE A 480 2.21 -12.61 -16.20
C PHE A 480 3.47 -12.43 -17.07
N MET A 481 4.66 -12.27 -16.49
CA MET A 481 5.89 -12.05 -17.29
C MET A 481 6.20 -13.20 -18.26
N ASP A 482 5.85 -14.44 -17.91
CA ASP A 482 6.11 -15.62 -18.76
C ASP A 482 5.23 -15.63 -20.03
N SER A 483 3.98 -15.18 -19.95
CA SER A 483 3.08 -15.10 -21.11
C SER A 483 3.40 -13.89 -21.99
N GLU A 484 3.82 -12.76 -21.42
CA GLU A 484 4.29 -11.60 -22.20
C GLU A 484 5.62 -11.88 -22.92
N SER A 485 6.54 -12.65 -22.30
CA SER A 485 7.82 -13.03 -22.92
C SER A 485 7.64 -13.89 -24.17
N GLN A 486 6.67 -14.80 -24.17
CA GLN A 486 6.30 -15.58 -25.37
C GLN A 486 5.69 -14.69 -26.45
N PHE A 487 4.87 -13.70 -26.08
CA PHE A 487 4.35 -12.70 -27.01
C PHE A 487 5.48 -11.88 -27.66
N TYR A 488 6.45 -11.39 -26.89
CA TYR A 488 7.59 -10.63 -27.42
C TYR A 488 8.57 -11.49 -28.24
N ALA A 489 8.72 -12.77 -27.90
CA ALA A 489 9.52 -13.71 -28.69
C ALA A 489 8.92 -13.98 -30.08
N HIS A 490 7.59 -13.89 -30.22
CA HIS A 490 6.89 -13.96 -31.51
C HIS A 490 6.80 -12.60 -32.24
N HIS A 491 7.13 -11.48 -31.57
CA HIS A 491 7.01 -10.11 -32.11
C HIS A 491 8.24 -9.22 -31.79
N PRO A 492 9.40 -9.46 -32.45
CA PRO A 492 10.66 -8.77 -32.15
C PRO A 492 10.70 -7.26 -32.47
N ASP A 493 9.76 -6.74 -33.27
CA ASP A 493 9.65 -5.30 -33.57
C ASP A 493 9.32 -4.43 -32.34
N PHE A 494 8.94 -5.06 -31.22
CA PHE A 494 8.55 -4.39 -29.99
C PHE A 494 9.71 -3.69 -29.25
N LEU A 495 10.96 -4.12 -29.47
CA LEU A 495 12.15 -3.50 -28.87
C LEU A 495 12.65 -2.26 -29.65
N MET A 496 12.29 -2.11 -30.93
CA MET A 496 12.77 -1.00 -31.76
C MET A 496 12.09 0.35 -31.46
N GLY A 497 10.94 0.36 -30.77
CA GLY A 497 10.24 1.60 -30.41
C GLY A 497 10.88 2.43 -29.29
N PHE A 498 11.76 1.84 -28.47
CA PHE A 498 12.43 2.54 -27.38
C PHE A 498 13.77 3.18 -27.78
N THR A 499 14.44 2.64 -28.81
CA THR A 499 15.72 3.18 -29.31
C THR A 499 15.52 4.39 -30.22
N GLU A 500 14.40 4.49 -30.93
CA GLU A 500 14.06 5.67 -31.74
C GLU A 500 13.67 6.88 -30.86
N PHE A 501 13.04 6.67 -29.70
CA PHE A 501 12.68 7.77 -28.78
C PHE A 501 13.90 8.39 -28.10
N THR A 502 14.93 7.59 -27.77
CA THR A 502 16.21 8.09 -27.25
C THR A 502 17.02 8.79 -28.33
N LYS A 503 16.97 8.33 -29.59
CA LYS A 503 17.55 9.06 -30.74
C LYS A 503 16.83 10.37 -31.02
N LEU A 504 15.50 10.45 -30.88
CA LEU A 504 14.74 11.69 -31.04
C LEU A 504 15.13 12.74 -29.98
N ILE A 505 15.22 12.35 -28.71
CA ILE A 505 15.63 13.25 -27.61
C ILE A 505 17.08 13.73 -27.79
N THR A 506 17.96 12.87 -28.32
CA THR A 506 19.34 13.24 -28.64
C THR A 506 19.41 14.16 -29.87
N PHE A 507 18.56 13.93 -30.88
CA PHE A 507 18.43 14.79 -32.06
C PHE A 507 17.96 16.21 -31.70
N PHE A 508 16.94 16.35 -30.84
CA PHE A 508 16.46 17.66 -30.38
C PHE A 508 17.45 18.40 -29.47
N ARG A 509 18.25 17.68 -28.67
CA ARG A 509 19.34 18.29 -27.88
C ARG A 509 20.51 18.78 -28.72
N THR A 510 20.75 18.17 -29.89
CA THR A 510 21.89 18.52 -30.74
C THR A 510 21.61 19.75 -31.62
N PHE A 511 20.34 20.07 -31.89
CA PHE A 511 19.96 21.14 -32.82
C PHE A 511 19.42 22.44 -32.20
N ASN A 512 19.36 22.55 -30.86
CA ASN A 512 18.98 23.79 -30.15
C ASN A 512 17.69 24.46 -30.71
N ILE A 513 16.69 23.64 -31.08
CA ILE A 513 15.41 24.12 -31.58
C ILE A 513 14.49 24.28 -30.37
N THR A 514 14.20 25.53 -30.01
CA THR A 514 13.16 25.90 -29.04
C THR A 514 11.79 25.58 -29.64
N CYS A 515 11.06 24.62 -29.04
CA CYS A 515 9.65 24.40 -29.36
C CYS A 515 8.82 25.59 -28.84
N ILE A 516 8.38 26.45 -29.76
CA ILE A 516 7.27 27.38 -29.53
C ILE A 516 5.98 26.55 -29.67
N TYR A 517 5.21 26.48 -28.58
CA TYR A 517 3.89 25.85 -28.52
C TYR A 517 2.90 26.56 -29.46
N MET A 518 2.18 25.79 -30.27
CA MET A 518 0.79 26.06 -30.65
C MET A 518 -0.05 24.84 -30.33
#